data_AF-A0A4U5PBG4-F1
#
_entry.id   AF-A0A4U5PBG4-F1
#
_cell.length_a   1.000
_cell.length_b   1.000
_cell.length_c   1.000
_cell.angle_alpha   90.00
_cell.angle_beta   90.00
_cell.angle_gamma   90.00
#
_symmetry.space_group_name_H-M   'P 1'
#
loop_
_entity.id
_entity.type
_entity.pdbx_description
1 polymer ?
#
loop_
_entity_poly.entity_id
_entity_poly.type
_entity_poly.pdbx_seq_one_letter_code
_entity_poly.pdbx_strand_id
1 'polypeptide(L)'
;MLLLATAFAFLLPAASNAAIFGMTCEKSPELYSDFTECILPGGNLVNLLKTFYSDVKDLGCVMPPKKMMRYATKFLNEHSEAYLEHPLYKRIPNERCGSCPRRLRCCKRANSFLAQAYDSELCSGFEAACTIDPLTPAELQRLGEMYPEAAVTPDGCDVSSYIQAELSILKKGLAYQYVEPLLCQIVGTKLPAVNCARSGDQCQCCCSGYRPGQDGNCHRDITDTEFGC
;
A
#
# COMPACT_ATOMS: atom_id res chain seq x y z
N MET A 1 38.80 55.23 5.53
CA MET A 1 38.66 53.75 5.55
C MET A 1 37.52 53.39 6.48
N LEU A 2 36.33 53.13 5.94
CA LEU A 2 35.23 52.45 6.64
C LEU A 2 34.43 51.70 5.56
N LEU A 3 34.63 50.40 5.49
CA LEU A 3 33.84 49.49 4.66
C LEU A 3 32.60 49.10 5.46
N LEU A 4 31.43 49.62 5.07
CA LEU A 4 30.13 49.11 5.52
C LEU A 4 29.84 47.80 4.76
N ALA A 5 29.99 46.67 5.44
CA ALA A 5 29.52 45.39 4.97
C ALA A 5 28.00 45.31 5.20
N THR A 6 27.22 45.52 4.13
CA THR A 6 25.78 45.24 4.13
C THR A 6 25.58 43.73 4.02
N ALA A 7 25.24 43.10 5.14
CA ALA A 7 24.76 41.73 5.16
C ALA A 7 23.37 41.67 4.49
N PHE A 8 23.31 41.19 3.25
CA PHE A 8 22.08 40.74 2.63
C PHE A 8 21.65 39.45 3.35
N ALA A 9 20.78 39.60 4.35
CA ALA A 9 20.02 38.48 4.89
C ALA A 9 19.05 38.00 3.79
N PHE A 10 19.46 36.97 3.03
CA PHE A 10 18.54 36.17 2.25
C PHE A 10 17.58 35.48 3.23
N LEU A 11 16.42 36.11 3.45
CA LEU A 11 15.25 35.42 3.98
C LEU A 11 14.79 34.42 2.91
N LEU A 12 15.37 33.22 2.94
CA LEU A 12 14.76 32.06 2.32
C LEU A 12 13.36 31.93 2.96
N PRO A 13 12.26 31.92 2.18
CA PRO A 13 10.97 31.60 2.76
C PRO A 13 11.11 30.22 3.37
N ALA A 14 10.84 30.13 4.68
CA ALA A 14 10.67 28.88 5.37
C ALA A 14 9.64 28.08 4.59
N ALA A 15 10.10 27.06 3.86
CA ALA A 15 9.23 26.12 3.19
C ALA A 15 8.41 25.45 4.30
N SER A 16 7.19 25.92 4.48
CA SER A 16 6.20 25.26 5.32
C SER A 16 6.03 23.85 4.77
N ASN A 17 6.43 22.85 5.55
CA ASN A 17 6.26 21.41 5.30
C ASN A 17 4.78 20.96 5.30
N ALA A 18 3.85 21.82 4.88
CA ALA A 18 2.41 21.63 4.99
C ALA A 18 1.71 21.83 3.64
N ALA A 19 2.12 21.10 2.60
CA ALA A 19 1.36 20.97 1.35
C ALA A 19 1.81 19.80 0.44
N ILE A 20 2.47 18.76 0.97
CA ILE A 20 2.91 17.60 0.15
C ILE A 20 1.84 16.49 0.12
N PHE A 21 0.87 16.52 1.03
CA PHE A 21 -0.22 15.54 1.10
C PHE A 21 -1.55 16.15 0.63
N GLY A 22 -2.34 15.34 -0.07
CA GLY A 22 -3.28 15.76 -1.11
C GLY A 22 -4.37 16.75 -0.69
N MET A 23 -4.75 17.63 -1.62
CA MET A 23 -5.93 18.47 -1.46
C MET A 23 -7.19 17.60 -1.51
N THR A 24 -7.87 17.42 -0.37
CA THR A 24 -9.16 16.72 -0.32
C THR A 24 -10.28 17.57 -0.91
N CYS A 25 -11.34 16.93 -1.40
CA CYS A 25 -12.52 17.59 -1.94
C CYS A 25 -13.68 17.61 -0.92
N GLU A 26 -13.43 17.40 0.38
CA GLU A 26 -14.47 17.33 1.42
C GLU A 26 -15.39 18.57 1.45
N LYS A 27 -14.82 19.75 1.20
CA LYS A 27 -15.57 21.03 1.16
C LYS A 27 -16.20 21.34 -0.20
N SER A 28 -15.90 20.52 -1.21
CA SER A 28 -16.42 20.64 -2.58
C SER A 28 -16.68 19.24 -3.14
N PRO A 29 -17.65 18.48 -2.58
CA PRO A 29 -17.84 17.07 -2.93
C PRO A 29 -18.17 16.83 -4.40
N GLU A 30 -18.72 17.82 -5.09
CA GLU A 30 -18.99 17.83 -6.53
C GLU A 30 -17.74 17.67 -7.41
N LEU A 31 -16.54 17.89 -6.84
CA LEU A 31 -15.27 17.74 -7.53
C LEU A 31 -14.67 16.33 -7.41
N TYR A 32 -15.32 15.43 -6.67
CA TYR A 32 -14.94 14.02 -6.67
C TYR A 32 -15.32 13.33 -7.99
N SER A 33 -14.52 12.36 -8.40
CA SER A 33 -14.95 11.38 -9.39
C SER A 33 -15.98 10.41 -8.80
N ASP A 34 -16.64 9.67 -9.69
CA ASP A 34 -17.31 8.43 -9.29
C ASP A 34 -16.28 7.45 -8.71
N PHE A 35 -16.77 6.49 -7.93
CA PHE A 35 -15.95 5.39 -7.42
C PHE A 35 -15.62 4.40 -8.54
N THR A 36 -14.38 3.92 -8.57
CA THR A 36 -13.94 2.78 -9.40
C THR A 36 -14.79 1.54 -9.12
N GLU A 37 -14.64 0.47 -9.91
CA GLU A 37 -15.02 -0.86 -9.44
C GLU A 37 -14.17 -1.29 -8.23
N CYS A 38 -14.53 -2.44 -7.63
CA CYS A 38 -13.75 -3.02 -6.54
C CYS A 38 -12.39 -3.51 -7.03
N ILE A 39 -11.35 -2.76 -6.65
CA ILE A 39 -9.97 -3.07 -6.92
C ILE A 39 -9.47 -3.99 -5.81
N LEU A 40 -8.89 -5.12 -6.20
CA LEU A 40 -8.12 -5.98 -5.30
C LEU A 40 -6.66 -5.93 -5.75
N PRO A 41 -5.68 -5.80 -4.84
CA PRO A 41 -4.30 -6.16 -5.13
C PRO A 41 -4.21 -7.68 -5.34
N GLY A 42 -4.52 -8.18 -6.55
CA GLY A 42 -4.53 -9.61 -6.86
C GLY A 42 -3.13 -10.21 -7.03
N GLY A 43 -2.33 -10.20 -5.97
CA GLY A 43 -1.01 -10.84 -5.82
C GLY A 43 0.11 -10.42 -6.78
N ASN A 44 -0.23 -9.81 -7.91
CA ASN A 44 0.66 -9.36 -8.95
C ASN A 44 0.59 -7.83 -9.01
N LEU A 45 1.54 -7.18 -8.35
CA LEU A 45 1.61 -5.72 -8.30
C LEU A 45 1.82 -5.07 -9.66
N VAL A 46 2.47 -5.75 -10.59
CA VAL A 46 2.64 -5.24 -11.96
C VAL A 46 1.28 -5.16 -12.65
N ASN A 47 0.45 -6.18 -12.50
CA ASN A 47 -0.92 -6.16 -13.00
C ASN A 47 -1.76 -5.13 -12.27
N LEU A 48 -1.65 -5.02 -10.95
CA LEU A 48 -2.36 -4.01 -10.16
C LEU A 48 -2.06 -2.58 -10.62
N LEU A 49 -0.79 -2.25 -10.86
CA LEU A 49 -0.41 -0.93 -11.38
C LEU A 49 -0.97 -0.66 -12.77
N LYS A 50 -1.08 -1.71 -13.61
CA LYS A 50 -1.66 -1.60 -14.97
C LYS A 50 -3.18 -1.46 -14.92
N THR A 51 -3.86 -2.25 -14.09
CA THR A 51 -5.33 -2.22 -13.95
C THR A 51 -5.77 -0.92 -13.30
N PHE A 52 -5.12 -0.48 -12.21
CA PHE A 52 -5.43 0.81 -11.60
C PHE A 52 -5.37 1.95 -12.61
N TYR A 53 -4.35 1.96 -13.47
CA TYR A 53 -4.24 2.97 -14.52
C TYR A 53 -5.49 3.00 -15.42
N SER A 54 -5.98 1.82 -15.81
CA SER A 54 -7.23 1.71 -16.59
C SER A 54 -8.42 2.21 -15.79
N ASP A 55 -8.51 1.83 -14.52
CA ASP A 55 -9.68 2.05 -13.66
C ASP A 55 -9.89 3.54 -13.34
N VAL A 56 -8.81 4.32 -13.18
CA VAL A 56 -8.92 5.75 -12.81
C VAL A 56 -8.76 6.72 -13.96
N LYS A 57 -8.26 6.27 -15.11
CA LYS A 57 -8.02 7.15 -16.27
C LYS A 57 -9.32 7.79 -16.76
N ASP A 58 -10.39 7.01 -16.84
CA ASP A 58 -11.68 7.49 -17.37
C ASP A 58 -12.48 8.29 -16.32
N LEU A 59 -12.03 8.29 -15.07
CA LEU A 59 -12.62 9.06 -13.96
C LEU A 59 -12.17 10.53 -13.93
N GLY A 60 -11.24 10.92 -14.80
CA GLY A 60 -10.68 12.27 -14.84
C GLY A 60 -9.65 12.55 -13.75
N CYS A 61 -9.04 11.49 -13.20
CA CYS A 61 -7.95 11.61 -12.24
C CYS A 61 -6.65 12.05 -12.92
N VAL A 62 -5.78 12.75 -12.19
CA VAL A 62 -4.44 13.10 -12.67
C VAL A 62 -3.60 11.83 -12.64
N MET A 63 -3.07 11.44 -13.79
CA MET A 63 -2.29 10.22 -13.89
C MET A 63 -0.84 10.43 -13.42
N PRO A 64 -0.21 9.40 -12.83
CA PRO A 64 1.23 9.44 -12.56
C PRO A 64 2.01 9.68 -13.87
N PRO A 65 3.11 10.44 -13.84
CA PRO A 65 3.94 10.67 -15.01
C PRO A 65 4.38 9.34 -15.67
N LYS A 66 4.28 9.25 -17.00
CA LYS A 66 4.65 8.03 -17.76
C LYS A 66 6.06 7.54 -17.44
N LYS A 67 7.00 8.45 -17.15
CA LYS A 67 8.37 8.13 -16.75
C LYS A 67 8.42 7.39 -15.40
N MET A 68 7.64 7.83 -14.41
CA MET A 68 7.54 7.14 -13.11
C MET A 68 6.94 5.73 -13.29
N MET A 69 5.87 5.61 -14.09
CA MET A 69 5.26 4.30 -14.36
C MET A 69 6.22 3.32 -15.04
N ARG A 70 7.05 3.81 -15.98
CA ARG A 70 8.09 2.99 -16.62
C ARG A 70 9.14 2.54 -15.62
N TYR A 71 9.61 3.42 -14.73
CA TYR A 71 10.57 3.03 -13.69
C TYR A 71 9.97 2.04 -12.70
N ALA A 72 8.75 2.28 -12.22
CA ALA A 72 8.05 1.38 -11.31
C ALA A 72 7.87 -0.02 -11.94
N THR A 73 7.36 -0.06 -13.17
CA THR A 73 7.17 -1.33 -13.91
C THR A 73 8.50 -2.02 -14.18
N LYS A 74 9.54 -1.27 -14.58
CA LYS A 74 10.88 -1.82 -14.81
C LYS A 74 11.47 -2.39 -13.53
N PHE A 75 11.39 -1.65 -12.42
CA PHE A 75 11.87 -2.11 -11.11
C PHE A 75 11.15 -3.39 -10.69
N LEU A 76 9.82 -3.40 -10.75
CA LEU A 76 9.02 -4.57 -10.41
C LEU A 76 9.32 -5.75 -11.33
N ASN A 77 9.60 -5.55 -12.62
CA ASN A 77 9.98 -6.63 -13.54
C ASN A 77 11.40 -7.16 -13.28
N GLU A 78 12.38 -6.28 -13.04
CA GLU A 78 13.77 -6.66 -12.74
C GLU A 78 13.90 -7.37 -11.40
N HIS A 79 12.96 -7.11 -10.50
CA HIS A 79 12.86 -7.77 -9.20
C HIS A 79 11.63 -8.69 -9.13
N SER A 80 11.01 -9.04 -10.27
CA SER A 80 9.72 -9.76 -10.29
C SER A 80 9.85 -11.17 -9.79
N GLU A 81 10.91 -11.91 -10.11
CA GLU A 81 11.17 -13.21 -9.49
C GLU A 81 11.39 -13.06 -7.98
N ALA A 82 12.14 -12.02 -7.56
CA ALA A 82 12.35 -11.74 -6.13
C ALA A 82 11.05 -11.36 -5.41
N TYR A 83 10.06 -10.80 -6.13
CA TYR A 83 8.80 -10.31 -5.60
C TYR A 83 7.68 -11.34 -5.67
N LEU A 84 7.45 -11.96 -6.83
CA LEU A 84 6.44 -12.99 -7.05
C LEU A 84 6.78 -14.29 -6.32
N GLU A 85 8.06 -14.63 -6.19
CA GLU A 85 8.50 -15.78 -5.37
C GLU A 85 8.79 -15.39 -3.92
N HIS A 86 8.61 -14.11 -3.56
CA HIS A 86 8.79 -13.68 -2.19
C HIS A 86 7.74 -14.36 -1.30
N PRO A 87 8.16 -15.00 -0.18
CA PRO A 87 7.22 -15.69 0.70
C PRO A 87 6.07 -14.79 1.21
N LEU A 88 6.30 -13.49 1.38
CA LEU A 88 5.25 -12.56 1.82
C LEU A 88 4.26 -12.17 0.72
N TYR A 89 4.71 -12.05 -0.54
CA TYR A 89 3.88 -11.49 -1.61
C TYR A 89 3.11 -12.57 -2.38
N LYS A 90 3.67 -13.77 -2.51
CA LYS A 90 2.97 -14.90 -3.15
C LYS A 90 1.75 -15.40 -2.37
N ARG A 91 1.64 -14.99 -1.11
CA ARG A 91 0.54 -15.31 -0.19
C ARG A 91 -0.66 -14.39 -0.32
N ILE A 92 -0.57 -13.35 -1.16
CA ILE A 92 -1.72 -12.50 -1.46
C ILE A 92 -2.65 -13.28 -2.38
N PRO A 93 -3.87 -13.63 -1.94
CA PRO A 93 -4.80 -14.36 -2.79
C PRO A 93 -5.24 -13.53 -3.98
N ASN A 94 -5.49 -14.20 -5.10
CA ASN A 94 -6.07 -13.56 -6.29
C ASN A 94 -7.59 -13.32 -6.14
N GLU A 95 -8.20 -13.92 -5.12
CA GLU A 95 -9.63 -13.85 -4.84
C GLU A 95 -9.95 -12.64 -3.96
N ARG A 96 -11.14 -12.07 -4.16
CA ARG A 96 -11.63 -10.95 -3.34
C ARG A 96 -12.12 -11.50 -2.00
N CYS A 97 -11.37 -11.25 -0.94
CA CYS A 97 -11.66 -11.70 0.43
C CYS A 97 -11.02 -10.77 1.46
N GLY A 98 -11.20 -11.07 2.74
CA GLY A 98 -10.42 -10.51 3.82
C GLY A 98 -10.76 -9.06 4.18
N SER A 99 -11.90 -8.54 3.73
CA SER A 99 -12.20 -7.10 3.75
C SER A 99 -11.08 -6.26 3.08
N CYS A 100 -10.40 -6.84 2.08
CA CYS A 100 -9.29 -6.22 1.36
C CYS A 100 -9.69 -5.37 0.15
N PRO A 101 -10.71 -5.74 -0.67
CA PRO A 101 -11.03 -4.96 -1.85
C PRO A 101 -11.48 -3.55 -1.51
N ARG A 102 -11.01 -2.57 -2.29
CA ARG A 102 -11.31 -1.15 -2.11
C ARG A 102 -11.87 -0.57 -3.40
N ARG A 103 -12.76 0.42 -3.26
CA ARG A 103 -13.10 1.34 -4.36
C ARG A 103 -12.41 2.66 -4.09
N LEU A 104 -11.99 3.31 -5.15
CA LEU A 104 -11.26 4.56 -5.08
C LEU A 104 -12.01 5.64 -5.82
N ARG A 105 -11.85 6.88 -5.39
CA ARG A 105 -12.21 8.04 -6.17
C ARG A 105 -11.19 9.12 -5.93
N CYS A 106 -11.09 10.06 -6.86
CA CYS A 106 -10.09 11.12 -6.76
C CYS A 106 -10.74 12.49 -6.72
N CYS A 107 -10.07 13.43 -6.05
CA CYS A 107 -10.41 14.84 -6.11
C CYS A 107 -9.85 15.44 -7.42
N LYS A 108 -10.71 15.91 -8.32
CA LYS A 108 -10.33 16.41 -9.66
C LYS A 108 -9.64 17.79 -9.64
N ARG A 109 -9.46 18.39 -8.46
CA ARG A 109 -8.87 19.74 -8.28
C ARG A 109 -7.35 19.77 -8.40
N ALA A 110 -6.70 18.63 -8.26
CA ALA A 110 -5.25 18.58 -8.21
C ALA A 110 -4.61 18.87 -9.58
N ASN A 111 -3.48 19.59 -9.56
CA ASN A 111 -2.70 19.90 -10.77
C ASN A 111 -1.57 18.88 -11.01
N SER A 112 -1.38 17.93 -10.09
CA SER A 112 -0.37 16.87 -10.19
C SER A 112 -0.84 15.62 -9.47
N PHE A 113 -0.30 14.47 -9.87
CA PHE A 113 -0.59 13.17 -9.23
C PHE A 113 -0.26 13.17 -7.74
N LEU A 114 0.89 13.73 -7.35
CA LEU A 114 1.32 13.79 -5.95
C LEU A 114 0.43 14.70 -5.09
N ALA A 115 -0.15 15.75 -5.68
CA ALA A 115 -1.07 16.65 -4.98
C ALA A 115 -2.51 16.14 -4.96
N GLN A 116 -2.80 15.04 -5.67
CA GLN A 116 -4.14 14.49 -5.77
C GLN A 116 -4.48 13.64 -4.55
N ALA A 117 -5.55 14.02 -3.86
CA ALA A 117 -6.17 13.16 -2.87
C ALA A 117 -7.00 12.07 -3.56
N TYR A 118 -6.82 10.84 -3.08
CA TYR A 118 -7.69 9.71 -3.38
C TYR A 118 -8.43 9.34 -2.08
N ASP A 119 -9.75 9.24 -2.17
CA ASP A 119 -10.54 8.61 -1.12
C ASP A 119 -10.62 7.11 -1.42
N SER A 120 -10.60 6.29 -0.38
CA SER A 120 -10.84 4.84 -0.50
C SER A 120 -12.01 4.42 0.38
N GLU A 121 -12.83 3.50 -0.13
CA GLU A 121 -13.88 2.84 0.62
C GLU A 121 -13.75 1.33 0.50
N LEU A 122 -14.24 0.60 1.52
CA LEU A 122 -14.31 -0.85 1.49
C LEU A 122 -15.41 -1.32 0.55
N CYS A 123 -15.13 -2.38 -0.20
CA CYS A 123 -16.15 -3.09 -0.93
C CYS A 123 -17.00 -3.96 0.01
N SER A 124 -18.32 -3.88 -0.13
CA SER A 124 -19.25 -4.79 0.55
C SER A 124 -19.23 -6.18 -0.07
N GLY A 125 -19.53 -7.21 0.73
CA GLY A 125 -19.68 -8.60 0.26
C GLY A 125 -18.39 -9.40 0.21
N PHE A 126 -17.31 -8.90 0.80
CA PHE A 126 -15.99 -9.55 0.86
C PHE A 126 -15.48 -9.69 2.30
N GLU A 127 -16.40 -9.84 3.26
CA GLU A 127 -16.11 -9.93 4.69
C GLU A 127 -15.54 -11.29 5.09
N ALA A 128 -15.69 -12.33 4.27
CA ALA A 128 -15.10 -13.64 4.51
C ALA A 128 -13.57 -13.55 4.55
N ALA A 129 -12.94 -14.15 5.56
CA ALA A 129 -11.48 -14.16 5.68
C ALA A 129 -10.83 -14.88 4.49
N CYS A 130 -9.71 -14.36 4.03
CA CYS A 130 -8.92 -15.02 3.01
C CYS A 130 -8.31 -16.30 3.58
N THR A 131 -8.47 -17.41 2.88
CA THR A 131 -7.87 -18.69 3.26
C THR A 131 -6.64 -18.94 2.42
N ILE A 132 -5.48 -19.08 3.07
CA ILE A 132 -4.20 -19.29 2.41
C ILE A 132 -3.39 -20.35 3.15
N ASP A 133 -2.45 -20.97 2.44
CA ASP A 133 -1.54 -21.91 3.05
C ASP A 133 -0.55 -21.22 4.00
N PRO A 134 -0.19 -21.87 5.11
CA PRO A 134 0.88 -21.41 5.97
C PRO A 134 2.22 -21.48 5.25
N LEU A 135 3.14 -20.59 5.65
CA LEU A 135 4.52 -20.66 5.19
C LEU A 135 5.15 -22.01 5.53
N THR A 136 5.85 -22.57 4.56
CA THR A 136 6.65 -23.78 4.76
C THR A 136 7.86 -23.49 5.63
N PRO A 137 8.45 -24.51 6.30
CA PRO A 137 9.67 -24.32 7.08
C PRO A 137 10.83 -23.70 6.29
N ALA A 138 10.96 -24.05 5.01
CA ALA A 138 12.00 -23.49 4.15
C ALA A 138 11.79 -22.00 3.87
N GLU A 139 10.53 -21.57 3.72
CA GLU A 139 10.18 -20.17 3.53
C GLU A 139 10.39 -19.35 4.81
N LEU A 140 10.02 -19.90 5.97
CA LEU A 140 10.28 -19.27 7.26
C LEU A 140 11.78 -19.10 7.50
N GLN A 141 12.58 -20.12 7.18
CA GLN A 141 14.03 -20.02 7.24
C GLN A 141 14.56 -18.91 6.33
N ARG A 142 14.12 -18.88 5.06
CA ARG A 142 14.51 -17.83 4.11
C ARG A 142 14.12 -16.43 4.60
N LEU A 143 12.94 -16.27 5.19
CA LEU A 143 12.51 -14.99 5.78
C LEU A 143 13.38 -14.61 6.98
N GLY A 144 13.74 -15.57 7.84
CA GLY A 144 14.65 -15.33 8.96
C GLY A 144 16.05 -14.89 8.52
N GLU A 145 16.55 -15.44 7.41
CA GLU A 145 17.82 -15.02 6.82
C GLU A 145 17.75 -13.61 6.20
N MET A 146 16.63 -13.27 5.55
CA MET A 146 16.42 -11.95 4.94
C MET A 146 16.14 -10.85 5.98
N TYR A 147 15.43 -11.17 7.06
CA TYR A 147 15.01 -10.23 8.10
C TYR A 147 15.40 -10.73 9.50
N PRO A 148 16.71 -10.71 9.85
CA PRO A 148 17.20 -11.31 11.09
C PRO A 148 16.68 -10.63 12.36
N GLU A 149 16.20 -9.39 12.27
CA GLU A 149 15.64 -8.63 13.39
C GLU A 149 14.12 -8.80 13.55
N ALA A 150 13.45 -9.47 12.61
CA ALA A 150 12.01 -9.71 12.70
C ALA A 150 11.69 -10.83 13.70
N ALA A 151 10.63 -10.66 14.49
CA ALA A 151 10.16 -11.71 15.37
C ALA A 151 9.66 -12.91 14.53
N VAL A 152 10.11 -14.11 14.90
CA VAL A 152 9.76 -15.36 14.20
C VAL A 152 8.55 -16.00 14.87
N THR A 153 7.51 -16.20 14.07
CA THR A 153 6.30 -16.94 14.42
C THR A 153 6.37 -18.33 13.75
N PRO A 154 6.38 -19.42 14.54
CA PRO A 154 6.57 -20.76 13.98
C PRO A 154 5.31 -21.33 13.31
N ASP A 155 4.16 -20.65 13.43
CA ASP A 155 2.87 -21.15 12.93
C ASP A 155 2.71 -20.99 11.40
N GLY A 156 3.61 -20.24 10.76
CA GLY A 156 3.62 -19.94 9.34
C GLY A 156 2.50 -19.00 8.88
N CYS A 157 1.66 -18.52 9.80
CA CYS A 157 0.49 -17.71 9.48
C CYS A 157 0.74 -16.24 9.75
N ASP A 158 1.11 -15.89 10.99
CA ASP A 158 1.43 -14.52 11.34
C ASP A 158 2.78 -14.14 10.70
N VAL A 159 2.79 -13.07 9.91
CA VAL A 159 4.01 -12.53 9.28
C VAL A 159 4.15 -11.03 9.50
N SER A 160 3.42 -10.49 10.47
CA SER A 160 3.33 -9.06 10.75
C SER A 160 4.72 -8.43 10.97
N SER A 161 5.62 -9.10 11.68
CA SER A 161 6.99 -8.63 11.92
C SER A 161 7.86 -8.63 10.65
N TYR A 162 7.72 -9.64 9.78
CA TYR A 162 8.41 -9.66 8.49
C TYR A 162 7.91 -8.56 7.55
N ILE A 163 6.60 -8.32 7.54
CA ILE A 163 5.99 -7.20 6.80
C ILE A 163 6.55 -5.88 7.31
N GLN A 164 6.61 -5.66 8.63
CA GLN A 164 7.18 -4.43 9.20
C GLN A 164 8.66 -4.21 8.84
N ALA A 165 9.46 -5.28 8.83
CA ALA A 165 10.87 -5.22 8.42
C ALA A 165 11.00 -4.87 6.92
N GLU A 166 10.24 -5.54 6.06
CA GLU A 166 10.20 -5.28 4.62
C GLU A 166 9.77 -3.84 4.33
N LEU A 167 8.72 -3.35 4.99
CA LEU A 167 8.29 -1.95 4.86
C LEU A 167 9.37 -0.96 5.30
N SER A 168 10.17 -1.31 6.31
CA SER A 168 11.27 -0.46 6.79
C SER A 168 12.43 -0.37 5.80
N ILE A 169 12.68 -1.43 5.03
CA ILE A 169 13.65 -1.46 3.93
C ILE A 169 13.11 -0.68 2.74
N LEU A 170 11.87 -0.97 2.34
CA LEU A 170 11.22 -0.29 1.22
C LEU A 170 11.17 1.22 1.43
N LYS A 171 10.99 1.70 2.67
CA LYS A 171 11.01 3.14 3.05
C LYS A 171 12.28 3.92 2.71
N LYS A 172 13.39 3.24 2.45
CA LYS A 172 14.71 3.88 2.29
C LYS A 172 15.22 3.91 0.84
N GLY A 173 14.52 3.25 -0.09
CA GLY A 173 14.99 3.06 -1.47
C GLY A 173 14.34 3.96 -2.53
N LEU A 174 14.85 3.89 -3.77
CA LEU A 174 14.19 4.52 -4.95
C LEU A 174 12.78 3.96 -5.19
N ALA A 175 12.52 2.70 -4.81
CA ALA A 175 11.19 2.12 -4.79
C ALA A 175 10.22 2.94 -3.92
N TYR A 176 10.69 3.45 -2.76
CA TYR A 176 9.89 4.35 -1.93
C TYR A 176 9.50 5.62 -2.67
N GLN A 177 10.42 6.24 -3.40
CA GLN A 177 10.17 7.56 -3.98
C GLN A 177 9.14 7.53 -5.11
N TYR A 178 8.98 6.39 -5.79
CA TYR A 178 8.19 6.31 -7.02
C TYR A 178 7.09 5.24 -7.01
N VAL A 179 7.25 4.18 -6.21
CA VAL A 179 6.32 3.03 -6.19
C VAL A 179 5.45 3.07 -4.94
N GLU A 180 5.99 3.43 -3.79
CA GLU A 180 5.25 3.41 -2.52
C GLU A 180 4.13 4.45 -2.44
N PRO A 181 4.30 5.73 -2.80
CA PRO A 181 3.20 6.69 -2.91
C PRO A 181 2.13 6.24 -3.90
N LEU A 182 2.54 5.54 -4.96
CA LEU A 182 1.65 4.98 -5.97
C LEU A 182 0.84 3.83 -5.34
N LEU A 183 1.48 2.84 -4.71
CA LEU A 183 0.80 1.73 -4.04
C LEU A 183 -0.05 2.20 -2.85
N CYS A 184 0.42 3.19 -2.11
CA CYS A 184 -0.31 3.82 -1.01
C CYS A 184 -1.57 4.53 -1.49
N GLN A 185 -1.48 5.34 -2.55
CA GLN A 185 -2.65 6.01 -3.13
C GLN A 185 -3.60 5.04 -3.85
N ILE A 186 -3.10 3.94 -4.40
CA ILE A 186 -3.88 2.96 -5.15
C ILE A 186 -4.59 1.96 -4.25
N VAL A 187 -3.89 1.41 -3.26
CA VAL A 187 -4.40 0.26 -2.51
C VAL A 187 -4.91 0.71 -1.14
N GLY A 188 -4.57 1.92 -0.70
CA GLY A 188 -4.84 2.36 0.68
C GLY A 188 -4.10 1.52 1.72
N THR A 189 -3.14 0.69 1.28
CA THR A 189 -2.38 -0.23 2.12
C THR A 189 -0.93 -0.17 1.72
N LYS A 190 -0.05 -0.03 2.70
CA LYS A 190 1.29 -0.61 2.58
C LYS A 190 1.09 -2.11 2.31
N LEU A 191 1.73 -2.59 1.24
CA LEU A 191 1.84 -3.99 0.82
C LEU A 191 1.57 -5.03 1.92
N PRO A 192 0.87 -6.12 1.57
CA PRO A 192 -0.27 -6.64 2.32
C PRO A 192 -0.04 -6.58 3.83
N ALA A 193 -0.47 -5.49 4.46
CA ALA A 193 -0.72 -5.47 5.88
C ALA A 193 -1.96 -6.34 6.15
N VAL A 194 -1.74 -7.66 6.24
CA VAL A 194 -2.78 -8.63 6.56
C VAL A 194 -2.56 -9.17 7.97
N ASN A 195 -3.62 -9.18 8.75
CA ASN A 195 -3.69 -9.89 10.01
C ASN A 195 -4.08 -11.32 9.72
N CYS A 196 -3.13 -12.25 9.91
CA CYS A 196 -3.35 -13.66 9.70
C CYS A 196 -3.34 -14.41 11.03
N ALA A 197 -4.24 -15.38 11.17
CA ALA A 197 -4.29 -16.29 12.30
C ALA A 197 -4.43 -17.72 11.80
N ARG A 198 -3.82 -18.67 12.52
CA ARG A 198 -3.95 -20.08 12.20
C ARG A 198 -5.34 -20.60 12.54
N SER A 199 -5.98 -21.25 11.57
CA SER A 199 -7.26 -21.93 11.72
C SER A 199 -7.12 -23.34 11.15
N GLY A 200 -6.91 -24.32 12.03
CA GLY A 200 -6.63 -25.69 11.62
C GLY A 200 -5.28 -25.85 10.90
N ASP A 201 -5.34 -26.35 9.67
CA ASP A 201 -4.19 -26.53 8.77
C ASP A 201 -3.88 -25.30 7.91
N GLN A 202 -4.79 -24.32 7.86
CA GLN A 202 -4.71 -23.14 7.02
C GLN A 202 -4.54 -21.85 7.83
N CYS A 203 -4.22 -20.77 7.13
CA CYS A 203 -4.25 -19.41 7.68
C CYS A 203 -5.49 -18.69 7.19
N GLN A 204 -6.19 -18.03 8.11
CA GLN A 204 -7.22 -17.06 7.77
C GLN A 204 -6.62 -15.67 7.89
N CYS A 205 -6.83 -14.82 6.89
CA CYS A 205 -6.23 -13.50 6.79
C CYS A 205 -7.26 -12.43 6.48
N CYS A 206 -7.11 -11.27 7.13
CA CYS A 206 -7.91 -10.07 6.91
C CYS A 206 -6.99 -8.87 6.70
N CYS A 207 -7.40 -7.90 5.90
CA CYS A 207 -6.64 -6.67 5.70
C CYS A 207 -6.65 -5.78 6.95
N SER A 208 -5.71 -4.84 7.00
CA SER A 208 -5.55 -3.90 8.10
C SER A 208 -6.87 -3.23 8.52
N GLY A 209 -7.03 -3.08 9.83
CA GLY A 209 -8.27 -2.67 10.49
C GLY A 209 -9.22 -3.83 10.76
N TYR A 210 -8.88 -5.06 10.35
CA TYR A 210 -9.68 -6.27 10.56
C TYR A 210 -8.83 -7.46 11.02
N ARG A 211 -9.43 -8.36 11.80
CA ARG A 211 -8.86 -9.65 12.18
C ARG A 211 -9.80 -10.81 11.86
N PRO A 212 -9.26 -12.01 11.56
CA PRO A 212 -10.06 -13.21 11.40
C PRO A 212 -10.79 -13.57 12.70
N GLY A 213 -12.10 -13.77 12.61
CA GLY A 213 -12.93 -14.32 13.66
C GLY A 213 -12.99 -15.84 13.60
N GLN A 214 -13.51 -16.45 14.67
CA GLN A 214 -13.71 -17.91 14.73
C GLN A 214 -14.80 -18.40 13.76
N ASP A 215 -15.66 -17.49 13.28
CA ASP A 215 -16.69 -17.74 12.28
C ASP A 215 -16.15 -17.73 10.84
N GLY A 216 -14.85 -17.47 10.65
CA GLY A 216 -14.22 -17.35 9.35
C GLY A 216 -14.46 -16.02 8.63
N ASN A 217 -15.03 -15.02 9.32
CA ASN A 217 -15.20 -13.66 8.79
C ASN A 217 -14.21 -12.68 9.41
N CYS A 218 -14.03 -11.55 8.76
CA CYS A 218 -13.20 -10.45 9.20
C CYS A 218 -13.98 -9.50 10.11
N HIS A 219 -13.52 -9.38 11.35
CA HIS A 219 -14.10 -8.46 12.34
C HIS A 219 -13.21 -7.26 12.51
N ARG A 220 -13.82 -6.09 12.66
CA ARG A 220 -13.07 -4.84 12.82
C ARG A 220 -12.22 -4.91 14.08
N ASP A 221 -10.93 -4.61 13.94
CA ASP A 221 -9.99 -4.52 15.04
C ASP A 221 -9.59 -3.06 15.26
N ILE A 222 -10.03 -2.50 16.39
CA ILE A 222 -9.73 -1.11 16.78
C ILE A 222 -8.30 -0.93 17.31
N THR A 223 -7.60 -2.02 17.60
CA THR A 223 -6.22 -2.02 18.07
C THR A 223 -5.22 -2.15 16.94
N ASP A 224 -5.67 -2.64 15.79
CA ASP A 224 -4.87 -2.59 14.58
C ASP A 224 -4.89 -1.15 14.06
N THR A 225 -3.77 -0.45 14.27
CA THR A 225 -3.56 0.81 13.58
C THR A 225 -3.57 0.52 12.09
N GLU A 226 -4.51 1.13 11.36
CA GLU A 226 -4.43 1.16 9.90
C GLU A 226 -2.98 1.42 9.53
N PHE A 227 -2.37 0.54 8.73
CA PHE A 227 -0.99 0.71 8.31
C PHE A 227 -0.91 1.98 7.46
N GLY A 228 -0.74 3.10 8.14
CA GLY A 228 -0.76 4.42 7.55
C GLY A 228 0.37 4.52 6.54
N CYS A 229 0.01 4.87 5.32
CA CYS A 229 0.86 5.64 4.46
C CYS A 229 0.96 7.05 5.07
#